data_AF-A0A6A5Z898-F1
#
_entry.id   AF-A0A6A5Z898-F1
#
_cell.length_a   1.000
_cell.length_b   1.000
_cell.length_c   1.000
_cell.angle_alpha   90.00
_cell.angle_beta   90.00
_cell.angle_gamma   90.00
#
_symmetry.space_group_name_H-M   'P 1'
#
loop_
_entity.id
_entity.type
_entity.pdbx_description
1 polymer ?
#
loop_
_entity_poly.entity_id
_entity_poly.type
_entity_poly.pdbx_seq_one_letter_code
_entity_poly.pdbx_strand_id
1 'polypeptide(L)'
;MAQKKNVVVIGAGVAGLTTALLLSKTGRYNIVVAAKHMPGDYDIEYASPWAGANYMPVSVRGTKAAEWDKNTWGPLEDLAQNHLEAGVHFQDCEIHSRSKDAGSATATWFAELLSPSPWFKDVVPQFRVLPKSELGPGIDSATVFTSVCINTAIYLPWLVSQCLKNGVIFKRAVFKHISEAATLGVHQSKKADLVVNCTGLMASKLGGVEDKTVIPARGQIVVVRNEAGKMMDISGTDDGDEEACYIMTRAAGGGTILGGSYQLGNWDSQVDPNMAVRIMKRAVQLCPTLTGGKDIEHLDVVRHGVGLRPVRQGGTRIEKERINGLWVVHNYGAGGAGYQSSYGCAQAAVTLVDEALETRAKL
;
A
#
# COMPACT_ATOMS: atom_id res chain seq x y z
N MET A 1 11.63 30.46 20.14
CA MET A 1 11.35 29.15 19.51
C MET A 1 12.50 28.82 18.57
N ALA A 2 12.99 27.58 18.54
CA ALA A 2 14.00 27.16 17.57
C ALA A 2 13.47 27.34 16.14
N GLN A 3 14.34 27.72 15.19
CA GLN A 3 13.96 27.89 13.80
C GLN A 3 13.57 26.52 13.19
N LYS A 4 12.32 26.38 12.77
CA LYS A 4 11.82 25.18 12.08
C LYS A 4 12.64 24.89 10.82
N LYS A 5 12.91 23.61 10.56
CA LYS A 5 13.58 23.15 9.33
C LYS A 5 12.58 22.94 8.22
N ASN A 6 12.99 23.23 6.98
CA ASN A 6 12.16 23.10 5.80
C ASN A 6 12.33 21.70 5.19
N VAL A 7 11.24 20.92 5.13
CA VAL A 7 11.24 19.57 4.56
C VAL A 7 10.32 19.54 3.36
N VAL A 8 10.79 18.97 2.26
CA VAL A 8 9.95 18.69 1.08
C VAL A 8 9.76 17.19 0.95
N VAL A 9 8.51 16.73 1.01
CA VAL A 9 8.13 15.35 0.71
C VAL A 9 7.71 15.27 -0.75
N ILE A 10 8.40 14.45 -1.54
CA ILE A 10 8.05 14.25 -2.95
C ILE A 10 7.14 13.04 -3.08
N GLY A 11 5.96 13.25 -3.65
CA GLY A 11 4.96 12.23 -3.88
C GLY A 11 3.83 12.28 -2.85
N ALA A 12 2.59 12.23 -3.33
CA ALA A 12 1.38 12.26 -2.52
C ALA A 12 0.63 10.91 -2.55
N GLY A 13 1.36 9.81 -2.67
CA GLY A 13 0.84 8.46 -2.39
C GLY A 13 0.82 8.18 -0.90
N VAL A 14 0.33 6.99 -0.51
CA VAL A 14 0.23 6.61 0.91
C VAL A 14 1.57 6.77 1.65
N ALA A 15 2.69 6.38 1.05
CA ALA A 15 4.03 6.56 1.64
C ALA A 15 4.34 8.03 1.93
N GLY A 16 4.13 8.93 0.96
CA GLY A 16 4.41 10.37 1.13
C GLY A 16 3.43 11.05 2.08
N LEU A 17 2.15 10.76 1.97
CA LEU A 17 1.12 11.36 2.82
C LEU A 17 1.26 10.92 4.28
N THR A 18 1.48 9.64 4.55
CA THR A 18 1.68 9.15 5.93
C THR A 18 2.98 9.70 6.52
N THR A 19 4.08 9.77 5.75
CA THR A 19 5.31 10.40 6.23
C THR A 19 5.14 11.90 6.51
N ALA A 20 4.47 12.64 5.63
CA ALA A 20 4.18 14.07 5.86
C ALA A 20 3.31 14.28 7.10
N LEU A 21 2.29 13.43 7.30
CA LEU A 21 1.44 13.47 8.48
C LEU A 21 2.26 13.27 9.76
N LEU A 22 3.08 12.23 9.84
CA LEU A 22 3.89 11.96 11.03
C LEU A 22 4.92 13.06 11.30
N LEU A 23 5.60 13.56 10.26
CA LEU A 23 6.52 14.71 10.41
C LEU A 23 5.78 15.95 10.95
N SER A 24 4.56 16.20 10.47
CA SER A 24 3.79 17.40 10.85
C SER A 24 3.36 17.39 12.33
N LYS A 25 3.14 16.21 12.92
CA LYS A 25 2.80 16.05 14.34
C LYS A 25 3.94 16.45 15.29
N THR A 26 5.18 16.47 14.82
CA THR A 26 6.34 16.85 15.65
C THR A 26 6.40 18.35 15.97
N GLY A 27 5.75 19.19 15.16
CA GLY A 27 5.85 20.66 15.25
C GLY A 27 7.22 21.25 14.89
N ARG A 28 8.24 20.43 14.56
CA ARG A 28 9.63 20.87 14.28
C ARG A 28 9.88 21.33 12.85
N TYR A 29 9.01 20.95 11.92
CA TYR A 29 9.23 21.09 10.48
C TYR A 29 8.20 22.00 9.81
N ASN A 30 8.64 22.74 8.79
CA ASN A 30 7.77 23.35 7.80
C ASN A 30 7.74 22.43 6.58
N ILE A 31 6.59 21.82 6.31
CA ILE A 31 6.51 20.71 5.35
C ILE A 31 5.76 21.15 4.10
N VAL A 32 6.35 20.86 2.94
CA VAL A 32 5.67 20.91 1.65
C VAL A 32 5.59 19.52 1.07
N VAL A 33 4.40 19.07 0.69
CA VAL A 33 4.22 17.89 -0.16
C VAL A 33 4.15 18.35 -1.61
N ALA A 34 5.16 17.98 -2.39
CA ALA A 34 5.26 18.34 -3.80
C ALA A 34 5.09 17.08 -4.66
N ALA A 35 4.07 17.02 -5.52
CA ALA A 35 3.76 15.79 -6.27
C ALA A 35 3.18 16.05 -7.65
N LYS A 36 3.47 15.14 -8.59
CA LYS A 36 2.87 15.13 -9.94
C LYS A 36 1.37 14.82 -9.84
N HIS A 37 1.03 13.73 -9.17
CA HIS A 37 -0.33 13.25 -8.93
C HIS A 37 -0.72 13.43 -7.46
N MET A 38 -1.99 13.72 -7.20
CA MET A 38 -2.58 13.95 -5.87
C MET A 38 -3.81 13.04 -5.66
N PRO A 39 -4.27 12.85 -4.41
CA PRO A 39 -5.53 12.17 -4.15
C PRO A 39 -6.68 12.78 -4.95
N GLY A 40 -7.43 11.93 -5.66
CA GLY A 40 -8.43 12.33 -6.65
C GLY A 40 -8.03 11.99 -8.08
N ASP A 41 -6.73 11.93 -8.38
CA ASP A 41 -6.25 11.51 -9.70
C ASP A 41 -6.22 9.99 -9.85
N TYR A 42 -6.46 9.52 -11.06
CA TYR A 42 -6.18 8.16 -11.49
C TYR A 42 -5.18 8.21 -12.65
N ASP A 43 -3.96 7.71 -12.42
CA ASP A 43 -2.90 7.66 -13.40
C ASP A 43 -2.03 6.42 -13.17
N ILE A 44 -1.46 5.84 -14.22
CA ILE A 44 -0.67 4.62 -14.12
C ILE A 44 0.64 4.82 -13.32
N GLU A 45 1.16 6.05 -13.29
CA GLU A 45 2.33 6.41 -12.48
C GLU A 45 1.98 6.67 -11.01
N TYR A 46 0.70 6.59 -10.63
CA TYR A 46 0.22 6.83 -9.28
C TYR A 46 -0.47 5.58 -8.71
N ALA A 47 0.30 4.71 -8.04
CA ALA A 47 -0.17 3.40 -7.59
C ALA A 47 -1.27 3.44 -6.51
N SER A 48 -1.26 4.46 -5.64
CA SER A 48 -2.07 4.44 -4.40
C SER A 48 -3.59 4.33 -4.61
N PRO A 49 -4.23 5.03 -5.56
CA PRO A 49 -5.68 4.93 -5.78
C PRO A 49 -6.15 3.55 -6.30
N TRP A 50 -5.26 2.82 -6.98
CA TRP A 50 -5.55 1.50 -7.57
C TRP A 50 -5.55 0.35 -6.57
N ALA A 51 -4.94 0.54 -5.40
CA ALA A 51 -4.84 -0.52 -4.39
C ALA A 51 -6.22 -0.92 -3.85
N GLY A 52 -6.31 -2.14 -3.29
CA GLY A 52 -7.53 -2.66 -2.67
C GLY A 52 -8.17 -1.69 -1.68
N ALA A 53 -7.60 -1.40 -0.50
CA ALA A 53 -6.43 -2.00 0.13
C ALA A 53 -6.83 -2.63 1.47
N ASN A 54 -6.00 -3.52 2.02
CA ASN A 54 -6.26 -4.18 3.30
C ASN A 54 -4.97 -4.34 4.11
N TYR A 55 -5.08 -4.97 5.28
CA TYR A 55 -3.95 -5.43 6.07
C TYR A 55 -3.86 -6.97 6.03
N MET A 56 -3.01 -7.50 5.15
CA MET A 56 -2.73 -8.93 5.01
C MET A 56 -1.22 -9.14 4.95
N PRO A 57 -0.51 -9.22 6.09
CA PRO A 57 0.94 -9.22 6.10
C PRO A 57 1.56 -10.36 5.30
N VAL A 58 2.47 -10.01 4.40
CA VAL A 58 3.24 -10.96 3.56
C VAL A 58 4.72 -10.93 3.90
N SER A 59 5.13 -9.99 4.75
CA SER A 59 6.52 -9.81 5.15
C SER A 59 7.04 -11.02 5.95
N VAL A 60 8.29 -11.39 5.70
CA VAL A 60 8.95 -12.50 6.39
C VAL A 60 9.29 -12.12 7.84
N ARG A 61 9.01 -13.02 8.79
CA ARG A 61 9.32 -12.85 10.21
C ARG A 61 10.79 -12.49 10.45
N GLY A 62 11.03 -11.60 11.40
CA GLY A 62 12.39 -11.16 11.78
C GLY A 62 13.03 -10.17 10.79
N THR A 63 12.31 -9.74 9.75
CA THR A 63 12.77 -8.68 8.85
C THR A 63 12.21 -7.31 9.26
N LYS A 64 12.86 -6.23 8.83
CA LYS A 64 12.34 -4.86 9.00
C LYS A 64 10.94 -4.69 8.39
N ALA A 65 10.64 -5.40 7.30
CA ALA A 65 9.32 -5.36 6.69
C ALA A 65 8.23 -5.87 7.65
N ALA A 66 8.51 -6.95 8.40
CA ALA A 66 7.57 -7.44 9.42
C ALA A 66 7.42 -6.47 10.59
N GLU A 67 8.48 -5.76 10.97
CA GLU A 67 8.39 -4.69 11.97
C GLU A 67 7.54 -3.52 11.47
N TRP A 68 7.67 -3.13 10.21
CA TRP A 68 6.88 -2.04 9.63
C TRP A 68 5.40 -2.42 9.49
N ASP A 69 5.10 -3.64 9.07
CA ASP A 69 3.73 -4.17 9.03
C ASP A 69 3.16 -4.18 10.46
N LYS A 70 3.88 -4.76 11.44
CA LYS A 70 3.45 -4.79 12.84
C LYS A 70 3.15 -3.40 13.40
N ASN A 71 4.04 -2.44 13.14
CA ASN A 71 3.90 -1.06 13.62
C ASN A 71 2.80 -0.27 12.89
N THR A 72 2.22 -0.84 11.84
CA THR A 72 1.11 -0.22 11.09
C THR A 72 -0.25 -0.69 11.59
N TRP A 73 -0.36 -1.87 12.20
CA TRP A 73 -1.64 -2.38 12.71
C TRP A 73 -2.30 -1.42 13.70
N GLY A 74 -1.60 -1.02 14.78
CA GLY A 74 -2.18 -0.17 15.82
C GLY A 74 -2.80 1.13 15.29
N PRO A 75 -2.11 1.91 14.43
CA PRO A 75 -2.72 3.06 13.76
C PRO A 75 -3.93 2.71 12.89
N LEU A 76 -3.91 1.62 12.14
CA LEU A 76 -5.06 1.22 11.31
C LEU A 76 -6.26 0.75 12.14
N GLU A 77 -6.00 0.05 13.24
CA GLU A 77 -6.99 -0.36 14.23
C GLU A 77 -7.67 0.85 14.88
N ASP A 78 -6.88 1.82 15.34
CA ASP A 78 -7.38 3.08 15.88
C ASP A 78 -8.24 3.84 14.86
N LEU A 79 -7.83 3.88 13.59
CA LEU A 79 -8.65 4.51 12.54
C LEU A 79 -9.99 3.79 12.35
N ALA A 80 -9.98 2.45 12.33
CA ALA A 80 -11.19 1.66 12.19
C ALA A 80 -12.14 1.78 13.40
N GLN A 81 -11.61 2.01 14.60
CA GLN A 81 -12.39 2.15 15.84
C GLN A 81 -12.89 3.59 16.07
N ASN A 82 -12.01 4.57 15.89
CA ASN A 82 -12.18 5.91 16.46
C ASN A 82 -12.27 7.02 15.40
N HIS A 83 -11.97 6.72 14.12
CA HIS A 83 -11.91 7.71 13.04
C HIS A 83 -12.61 7.19 11.77
N LEU A 84 -13.91 6.91 11.87
CA LEU A 84 -14.72 6.36 10.78
C LEU A 84 -14.68 7.24 9.51
N GLU A 85 -14.45 8.56 9.66
CA GLU A 85 -14.31 9.48 8.54
C GLU A 85 -13.03 9.26 7.70
N ALA A 86 -12.09 8.43 8.19
CA ALA A 86 -10.92 7.99 7.46
C ALA A 86 -11.22 6.93 6.38
N GLY A 87 -12.41 6.33 6.40
CA GLY A 87 -12.78 5.29 5.43
C GLY A 87 -12.00 3.99 5.64
N VAL A 88 -11.74 3.62 6.90
CA VAL A 88 -11.17 2.34 7.30
C VAL A 88 -12.21 1.62 8.16
N HIS A 89 -12.44 0.34 7.91
CA HIS A 89 -13.34 -0.47 8.75
C HIS A 89 -12.75 -1.86 9.02
N PHE A 90 -13.22 -2.52 10.07
CA PHE A 90 -12.92 -3.92 10.27
C PHE A 90 -13.70 -4.80 9.28
N GLN A 91 -13.09 -5.91 8.88
CA GLN A 91 -13.73 -6.95 8.09
C GLN A 91 -13.11 -8.29 8.46
N ASP A 92 -13.95 -9.31 8.61
CA ASP A 92 -13.45 -10.68 8.73
C ASP A 92 -12.68 -11.05 7.47
N CYS A 93 -11.61 -11.79 7.65
CA CYS A 93 -10.65 -12.14 6.62
C CYS A 93 -10.43 -13.65 6.64
N GLU A 94 -10.52 -14.29 5.48
CA GLU A 94 -10.34 -15.73 5.33
C GLU A 94 -9.31 -16.02 4.24
N ILE A 95 -8.21 -16.69 4.61
CA ILE A 95 -7.09 -16.98 3.73
C ILE A 95 -7.04 -18.48 3.46
N HIS A 96 -7.06 -18.88 2.20
CA HIS A 96 -7.11 -20.28 1.75
C HIS A 96 -5.79 -20.71 1.11
N SER A 97 -5.19 -21.77 1.63
CA SER A 97 -3.99 -22.38 1.07
C SER A 97 -4.36 -23.65 0.30
N ARG A 98 -4.18 -23.67 -1.02
CA ARG A 98 -4.47 -24.86 -1.86
C ARG A 98 -3.35 -25.89 -1.71
N SER A 99 -3.71 -27.17 -1.67
CA SER A 99 -2.72 -28.27 -1.54
C SER A 99 -1.72 -28.29 -2.70
N LYS A 100 -2.14 -27.93 -3.91
CA LYS A 100 -1.30 -27.92 -5.12
C LYS A 100 -0.33 -26.74 -5.22
N ASP A 101 -0.52 -25.70 -4.41
CA ASP A 101 0.35 -24.52 -4.45
C ASP A 101 1.56 -24.68 -3.53
N ALA A 102 1.58 -25.74 -2.72
CA ALA A 102 2.70 -26.04 -1.82
C ALA A 102 4.01 -26.08 -2.61
N GLY A 103 4.98 -25.23 -2.22
CA GLY A 103 6.27 -25.12 -2.87
C GLY A 103 6.32 -24.24 -4.14
N SER A 104 5.20 -23.64 -4.55
CA SER A 104 5.19 -22.64 -5.63
C SER A 104 5.92 -21.35 -5.26
N ALA A 105 6.32 -20.55 -6.25
CA ALA A 105 6.92 -19.24 -6.02
C ALA A 105 5.96 -18.31 -5.25
N THR A 106 4.67 -18.35 -5.60
CA THR A 106 3.60 -17.61 -4.90
C THR A 106 3.48 -18.06 -3.45
N ALA A 107 3.41 -19.37 -3.18
CA ALA A 107 3.37 -19.86 -1.81
C ALA A 107 4.61 -19.48 -0.99
N THR A 108 5.78 -19.38 -1.64
CA THR A 108 7.01 -18.90 -1.00
C THR A 108 6.92 -17.41 -0.64
N TRP A 109 6.42 -16.57 -1.55
CA TRP A 109 6.25 -15.14 -1.30
C TRP A 109 5.19 -14.82 -0.24
N PHE A 110 4.11 -15.58 -0.23
CA PHE A 110 3.01 -15.43 0.73
C PHE A 110 3.15 -16.37 1.94
N ALA A 111 4.35 -16.93 2.19
CA ALA A 111 4.55 -18.00 3.17
C ALA A 111 4.05 -17.63 4.57
N GLU A 112 4.20 -16.38 5.02
CA GLU A 112 3.62 -15.95 6.29
C GLU A 112 2.10 -15.82 6.18
N LEU A 113 1.54 -15.18 5.15
CA LEU A 113 0.08 -15.04 5.00
C LEU A 113 -0.65 -16.40 4.95
N LEU A 114 -0.04 -17.40 4.30
CA LEU A 114 -0.58 -18.74 4.09
C LEU A 114 -0.28 -19.72 5.24
N SER A 115 0.54 -19.32 6.21
CA SER A 115 0.95 -20.16 7.33
C SER A 115 -0.19 -20.33 8.34
N PRO A 116 -0.39 -21.52 8.94
CA PRO A 116 -1.28 -21.69 10.08
C PRO A 116 -0.73 -21.11 11.39
N SER A 117 0.55 -20.70 11.43
CA SER A 117 1.15 -20.00 12.58
C SER A 117 2.00 -18.82 12.12
N PRO A 118 1.38 -17.80 11.50
CA PRO A 118 2.08 -16.63 11.00
C PRO A 118 2.55 -15.75 12.16
N TRP A 119 3.52 -14.87 11.93
CA TRP A 119 3.98 -13.95 12.98
C TRP A 119 2.90 -12.95 13.41
N PHE A 120 1.96 -12.61 12.52
CA PHE A 120 0.92 -11.62 12.78
C PHE A 120 -0.30 -12.18 13.54
N LYS A 121 -0.33 -13.49 13.84
CA LYS A 121 -1.44 -14.12 14.58
C LYS A 121 -1.72 -13.48 15.95
N ASP A 122 -0.67 -12.95 16.58
CA ASP A 122 -0.73 -12.29 17.89
C ASP A 122 -0.89 -10.75 17.76
N VAL A 123 -1.06 -10.26 16.52
CA VAL A 123 -1.23 -8.84 16.20
C VAL A 123 -2.68 -8.56 15.80
N VAL A 124 -3.27 -9.43 14.97
CA VAL A 124 -4.65 -9.27 14.49
C VAL A 124 -5.65 -9.95 15.44
N PRO A 125 -6.85 -9.39 15.65
CA PRO A 125 -7.88 -10.02 16.48
C PRO A 125 -8.43 -11.31 15.88
N GLN A 126 -8.95 -12.18 16.75
CA GLN A 126 -9.74 -13.36 16.39
C GLN A 126 -9.04 -14.33 15.42
N PHE A 127 -7.70 -14.37 15.44
CA PHE A 127 -6.95 -15.32 14.63
C PHE A 127 -7.23 -16.76 15.04
N ARG A 128 -7.59 -17.60 14.06
CA ARG A 128 -7.76 -19.04 14.23
C ARG A 128 -7.53 -19.78 12.92
N VAL A 129 -7.14 -21.04 13.02
CA VAL A 129 -7.09 -21.98 11.89
C VAL A 129 -8.45 -22.65 11.75
N LEU A 130 -8.96 -22.78 10.53
CA LEU A 130 -10.19 -23.52 10.27
C LEU A 130 -9.96 -25.04 10.42
N PRO A 131 -10.90 -25.77 11.05
CA PRO A 131 -10.78 -27.22 11.15
C PRO A 131 -10.91 -27.86 9.78
N LYS A 132 -10.26 -29.01 9.56
CA LYS A 132 -10.27 -29.72 8.27
C LYS A 132 -11.68 -30.06 7.76
N SER A 133 -12.65 -30.21 8.66
CA SER A 133 -14.06 -30.47 8.31
C SER A 133 -14.77 -29.29 7.65
N GLU A 134 -14.25 -28.07 7.79
CA GLU A 134 -14.80 -26.84 7.19
C GLU A 134 -14.08 -26.46 5.88
N LEU A 135 -13.03 -27.20 5.49
CA LEU A 135 -12.26 -26.91 4.28
C LEU A 135 -12.95 -27.45 3.04
N GLY A 136 -12.98 -26.64 1.98
CA GLY A 136 -13.43 -27.05 0.67
C GLY A 136 -12.46 -28.02 -0.03
N PRO A 137 -12.89 -28.70 -1.10
CA PRO A 137 -12.03 -29.60 -1.86
C PRO A 137 -10.75 -28.91 -2.36
N GLY A 138 -9.60 -29.54 -2.14
CA GLY A 138 -8.30 -29.05 -2.61
C GLY A 138 -7.66 -27.95 -1.74
N ILE A 139 -8.28 -27.58 -0.62
CA ILE A 139 -7.71 -26.67 0.38
C ILE A 139 -6.96 -27.48 1.43
N ASP A 140 -5.68 -27.17 1.64
CA ASP A 140 -4.81 -27.80 2.65
C ASP A 140 -5.03 -27.20 4.04
N SER A 141 -5.09 -25.87 4.10
CA SER A 141 -5.29 -25.12 5.33
C SER A 141 -5.99 -23.79 5.03
N ALA A 142 -6.67 -23.25 6.03
CA ALA A 142 -7.23 -21.92 5.95
C ALA A 142 -7.18 -21.23 7.32
N THR A 143 -6.98 -19.91 7.33
CA THR A 143 -6.97 -19.09 8.54
C THR A 143 -8.04 -18.02 8.47
N VAL A 144 -8.60 -17.67 9.62
CA VAL A 144 -9.58 -16.61 9.78
C VAL A 144 -9.10 -15.63 10.83
N PHE A 145 -9.26 -14.33 10.59
CA PHE A 145 -8.97 -13.26 11.55
C PHE A 145 -9.77 -12.01 11.20
N THR A 146 -9.92 -11.09 12.14
CA THR A 146 -10.44 -9.75 11.83
C THR A 146 -9.29 -8.87 11.38
N SER A 147 -9.46 -8.20 10.24
CA SER A 147 -8.48 -7.24 9.69
C SER A 147 -9.18 -5.95 9.31
N VAL A 148 -8.51 -5.04 8.60
CA VAL A 148 -9.09 -3.81 8.07
C VAL A 148 -9.14 -3.81 6.54
N CYS A 149 -10.19 -3.20 5.99
CA CYS A 149 -10.25 -2.80 4.59
C CYS A 149 -10.34 -1.27 4.50
N ILE A 150 -9.54 -0.69 3.61
CA ILE A 150 -9.35 0.74 3.43
C ILE A 150 -10.03 1.18 2.13
N ASN A 151 -10.96 2.11 2.24
CA ASN A 151 -11.45 2.85 1.09
C ASN A 151 -10.42 3.90 0.68
N THR A 152 -9.56 3.58 -0.28
CA THR A 152 -8.47 4.46 -0.73
C THR A 152 -8.95 5.81 -1.26
N ALA A 153 -10.19 5.87 -1.79
CA ALA A 153 -10.79 7.10 -2.32
C ALA A 153 -11.21 8.07 -1.21
N ILE A 154 -11.40 7.60 0.03
CA ILE A 154 -11.67 8.42 1.22
C ILE A 154 -10.38 8.64 2.01
N TYR A 155 -9.62 7.56 2.23
CA TYR A 155 -8.44 7.57 3.09
C TYR A 155 -7.32 8.48 2.58
N LEU A 156 -7.05 8.51 1.27
CA LEU A 156 -6.01 9.37 0.71
C LEU A 156 -6.35 10.88 0.88
N PRO A 157 -7.58 11.35 0.52
CA PRO A 157 -8.01 12.70 0.88
C PRO A 157 -8.07 12.97 2.39
N TRP A 158 -8.44 11.98 3.20
CA TRP A 158 -8.42 12.12 4.66
C TRP A 158 -7.00 12.41 5.15
N LEU A 159 -5.99 11.69 4.69
CA LEU A 159 -4.58 11.98 5.03
C LEU A 159 -4.17 13.40 4.63
N VAL A 160 -4.60 13.87 3.45
CA VAL A 160 -4.40 15.27 3.03
C VAL A 160 -5.04 16.23 4.03
N SER A 161 -6.29 15.99 4.45
CA SER A 161 -6.98 16.83 5.42
C SER A 161 -6.26 16.89 6.77
N GLN A 162 -5.71 15.76 7.24
CA GLN A 162 -4.96 15.72 8.50
C GLN A 162 -3.61 16.46 8.38
N CYS A 163 -2.94 16.33 7.23
CA CYS A 163 -1.75 17.13 6.92
C CYS A 163 -2.07 18.63 6.90
N LEU A 164 -3.17 19.05 6.26
CA LEU A 164 -3.60 20.45 6.19
C LEU A 164 -3.90 21.02 7.58
N LYS A 165 -4.57 20.25 8.45
CA LYS A 165 -4.82 20.65 9.86
C LYS A 165 -3.53 20.98 10.61
N ASN A 166 -2.42 20.31 10.28
CA ASN A 166 -1.11 20.53 10.87
C ASN A 166 -0.25 21.57 10.12
N GLY A 167 -0.82 22.27 9.12
CA GLY A 167 -0.15 23.33 8.37
C GLY A 167 0.78 22.85 7.26
N VAL A 168 0.66 21.59 6.81
CA VAL A 168 1.38 21.11 5.62
C VAL A 168 0.85 21.79 4.37
N ILE A 169 1.75 22.23 3.49
CA ILE A 169 1.38 22.86 2.22
C ILE A 169 1.50 21.83 1.09
N PHE A 170 0.52 21.80 0.18
CA PHE A 170 0.53 20.93 -0.99
C PHE A 170 0.83 21.72 -2.26
N LYS A 171 1.66 21.15 -3.15
CA LYS A 171 2.01 21.76 -4.44
C LYS A 171 2.06 20.71 -5.55
N ARG A 172 1.39 20.99 -6.67
CA ARG A 172 1.58 20.24 -7.90
C ARG A 172 2.96 20.58 -8.46
N ALA A 173 3.80 19.56 -8.68
CA ALA A 173 5.15 19.73 -9.20
C ALA A 173 5.64 18.46 -9.89
N VAL A 174 6.48 18.64 -10.91
CA VAL A 174 7.19 17.55 -11.59
C VAL A 174 8.67 17.87 -11.51
N PHE A 175 9.48 16.87 -11.12
CA PHE A 175 10.92 16.99 -10.99
C PHE A 175 11.61 16.00 -11.91
N LYS A 176 12.67 16.43 -12.58
CA LYS A 176 13.53 15.55 -13.38
C LYS A 176 14.68 14.97 -12.54
N HIS A 177 15.10 15.68 -11.49
CA HIS A 177 16.15 15.27 -10.56
C HIS A 177 15.74 15.56 -9.11
N ILE A 178 16.14 14.70 -8.17
CA ILE A 178 15.73 14.79 -6.76
C ILE A 178 16.11 16.14 -6.11
N SER A 179 17.24 16.71 -6.48
CA SER A 179 17.72 18.00 -5.94
C SER A 179 16.87 19.20 -6.37
N GLU A 180 16.07 19.10 -7.43
CA GLU A 180 15.17 20.17 -7.87
C GLU A 180 14.12 20.48 -6.79
N ALA A 181 13.71 19.48 -6.01
CA ALA A 181 12.75 19.65 -4.93
C ALA A 181 13.27 20.53 -3.77
N ALA A 182 14.59 20.72 -3.66
CA ALA A 182 15.19 21.60 -2.66
C ALA A 182 15.42 23.04 -3.15
N THR A 183 15.09 23.34 -4.41
CA THR A 183 15.31 24.67 -5.00
C THR A 183 14.35 25.73 -4.43
N LEU A 184 14.72 27.00 -4.60
CA LEU A 184 13.87 28.12 -4.20
C LEU A 184 12.55 28.09 -4.98
N GLY A 185 11.43 28.33 -4.29
CA GLY A 185 10.10 28.37 -4.90
C GLY A 185 9.31 27.07 -4.78
N VAL A 186 9.92 25.93 -4.43
CA VAL A 186 9.17 24.74 -3.98
C VAL A 186 8.66 24.96 -2.56
N HIS A 187 9.55 25.41 -1.67
CA HIS A 187 9.19 25.94 -0.36
C HIS A 187 9.11 27.48 -0.43
N GLN A 188 8.12 28.06 0.27
CA GLN A 188 7.74 29.47 0.10
C GLN A 188 8.81 30.47 0.56
N SER A 189 9.67 30.08 1.49
CA SER A 189 10.57 31.03 2.18
C SER A 189 12.06 30.83 1.91
N LYS A 190 12.53 29.58 1.73
CA LYS A 190 13.95 29.24 1.55
C LYS A 190 14.10 27.91 0.80
N LYS A 191 15.35 27.51 0.51
CA LYS A 191 15.66 26.14 0.06
C LYS A 191 15.24 25.11 1.12
N ALA A 192 14.96 23.89 0.69
CA ALA A 192 14.70 22.79 1.63
C ALA A 192 16.00 22.40 2.35
N ASP A 193 15.89 22.12 3.65
CA ASP A 193 16.99 21.54 4.45
C ASP A 193 17.13 20.04 4.17
N LEU A 194 16.03 19.37 3.81
CA LEU A 194 15.96 17.94 3.52
C LEU A 194 14.81 17.61 2.56
N VAL A 195 15.01 16.59 1.74
CA VAL A 195 13.97 16.01 0.87
C VAL A 195 13.63 14.59 1.32
N VAL A 196 12.35 14.25 1.40
CA VAL A 196 11.89 12.87 1.55
C VAL A 196 11.39 12.37 0.21
N ASN A 197 12.02 11.35 -0.34
CA ASN A 197 11.68 10.75 -1.63
C ASN A 197 10.66 9.61 -1.45
N CYS A 198 9.38 9.89 -1.74
CA CYS A 198 8.29 8.92 -1.73
C CYS A 198 7.70 8.68 -3.13
N THR A 199 8.55 8.65 -4.17
CA THR A 199 8.13 8.60 -5.59
C THR A 199 7.75 7.22 -6.11
N GLY A 200 7.76 6.18 -5.26
CA GLY A 200 7.32 4.84 -5.63
C GLY A 200 8.05 4.31 -6.86
N LEU A 201 7.30 3.95 -7.90
CA LEU A 201 7.82 3.37 -9.13
C LEU A 201 8.74 4.35 -9.89
N MET A 202 8.51 5.66 -9.74
CA MET A 202 9.28 6.69 -10.43
C MET A 202 10.69 6.88 -9.87
N ALA A 203 11.03 6.28 -8.72
CA ALA A 203 12.40 6.22 -8.23
C ALA A 203 13.36 5.53 -9.23
N SER A 204 12.85 4.67 -10.11
CA SER A 204 13.61 4.02 -11.19
C SER A 204 14.12 4.98 -12.28
N LYS A 205 13.47 6.13 -12.42
CA LYS A 205 13.70 7.12 -13.51
C LYS A 205 14.06 8.52 -13.00
N LEU A 206 13.82 8.83 -11.73
CA LEU A 206 14.12 10.14 -11.14
C LEU A 206 15.64 10.34 -11.04
N GLY A 207 16.16 11.39 -11.67
CA GLY A 207 17.58 11.71 -11.66
C GLY A 207 18.14 11.85 -10.24
N GLY A 208 19.35 11.33 -10.04
CA GLY A 208 19.99 11.27 -8.72
C GLY A 208 19.51 10.12 -7.84
N VAL A 209 18.51 9.35 -8.28
CA VAL A 209 18.04 8.13 -7.61
C VAL A 209 18.19 6.94 -8.54
N GLU A 210 17.49 6.97 -9.68
CA GLU A 210 17.61 6.02 -10.79
C GLU A 210 17.72 4.54 -10.39
N ASP A 211 16.98 4.13 -9.36
CA ASP A 211 17.08 2.79 -8.77
C ASP A 211 16.49 1.74 -9.73
N LYS A 212 17.37 1.09 -10.51
CA LYS A 212 16.99 0.09 -11.53
C LYS A 212 16.44 -1.20 -10.93
N THR A 213 16.54 -1.38 -9.62
CA THR A 213 15.92 -2.51 -8.92
C THR A 213 14.42 -2.33 -8.69
N VAL A 214 13.90 -1.11 -8.95
CA VAL A 214 12.47 -0.79 -8.88
C VAL A 214 11.79 -1.11 -10.22
N ILE A 215 10.88 -2.08 -10.22
CA ILE A 215 10.15 -2.57 -11.39
C ILE A 215 8.65 -2.68 -11.06
N PRO A 216 7.75 -2.57 -12.05
CA PRO A 216 6.32 -2.70 -11.79
C PRO A 216 5.95 -4.16 -11.54
N ALA A 217 4.92 -4.40 -10.73
CA ALA A 217 4.11 -5.60 -10.87
C ALA A 217 2.66 -5.18 -11.16
N ARG A 218 2.21 -5.43 -12.39
CA ARG A 218 0.90 -5.00 -12.87
C ARG A 218 -0.21 -5.78 -12.17
N GLY A 219 -1.15 -5.04 -11.60
CA GLY A 219 -2.35 -5.56 -10.96
C GLY A 219 -3.61 -5.02 -11.63
N GLN A 220 -4.40 -5.91 -12.22
CA GLN A 220 -5.73 -5.60 -12.71
C GLN A 220 -6.80 -5.96 -11.68
N ILE A 221 -7.82 -5.11 -11.57
CA ILE A 221 -8.96 -5.29 -10.67
C ILE A 221 -10.28 -5.01 -11.39
N VAL A 222 -11.36 -5.56 -10.84
CA VAL A 222 -12.74 -5.21 -11.15
C VAL A 222 -13.39 -4.67 -9.88
N VAL A 223 -14.02 -3.51 -9.96
CA VAL A 223 -14.76 -2.91 -8.84
C VAL A 223 -16.24 -3.16 -9.08
N VAL A 224 -16.93 -3.75 -8.10
CA VAL A 224 -18.36 -4.10 -8.18
C VAL A 224 -19.14 -3.50 -7.01
N ARG A 225 -20.47 -3.35 -7.19
CA ARG A 225 -21.38 -2.89 -6.13
C ARG A 225 -21.76 -4.00 -5.14
N ASN A 226 -21.68 -5.27 -5.57
CA ASN A 226 -21.97 -6.43 -4.74
C ASN A 226 -21.05 -6.47 -3.52
N GLU A 227 -21.57 -6.89 -2.36
CA GLU A 227 -20.79 -7.00 -1.11
C GLU A 227 -20.47 -8.47 -0.81
N ALA A 228 -19.22 -8.76 -0.44
CA ALA A 228 -18.76 -10.12 -0.15
C ALA A 228 -18.99 -10.55 1.30
N GLY A 229 -19.33 -9.62 2.20
CA GLY A 229 -19.46 -9.82 3.65
C GLY A 229 -18.15 -10.03 4.40
N LYS A 230 -17.11 -10.58 3.75
CA LYS A 230 -15.77 -10.78 4.29
C LYS A 230 -14.69 -10.60 3.21
N MET A 231 -13.46 -10.37 3.64
CA MET A 231 -12.29 -10.43 2.76
C MET A 231 -11.88 -11.88 2.55
N MET A 232 -11.46 -12.21 1.34
CA MET A 232 -10.97 -13.55 1.00
C MET A 232 -9.72 -13.46 0.13
N ASP A 233 -8.79 -14.38 0.32
CA ASP A 233 -7.61 -14.58 -0.53
C ASP A 233 -7.35 -16.09 -0.67
N ILE A 234 -6.84 -16.51 -1.83
CA ILE A 234 -6.45 -17.89 -2.08
C ILE A 234 -5.05 -17.92 -2.70
N SER A 235 -4.23 -18.87 -2.24
CA SER A 235 -2.78 -18.96 -2.51
C SER A 235 -2.37 -19.01 -3.98
N GLY A 236 -3.30 -19.23 -4.91
CA GLY A 236 -3.03 -19.30 -6.33
C GLY A 236 -4.29 -19.55 -7.14
N THR A 237 -4.13 -19.61 -8.46
CA THR A 237 -5.21 -19.90 -9.42
C THR A 237 -4.81 -21.00 -10.41
N ASP A 238 -5.74 -21.48 -11.22
CA ASP A 238 -5.47 -22.40 -12.34
C ASP A 238 -5.26 -21.67 -13.67
N ASP A 239 -5.35 -20.33 -13.64
CA ASP A 239 -5.26 -19.47 -14.82
C ASP A 239 -3.82 -18.99 -15.11
N GLY A 240 -2.84 -19.46 -14.31
CA GLY A 240 -1.42 -19.15 -14.45
C GLY A 240 -0.81 -18.44 -13.24
N ASP A 241 0.52 -18.48 -13.13
CA ASP A 241 1.27 -17.98 -11.96
C ASP A 241 1.15 -16.46 -11.75
N GLU A 242 0.82 -15.71 -12.80
CA GLU A 242 0.64 -14.26 -12.73
C GLU A 242 -0.81 -13.84 -12.40
N GLU A 243 -1.72 -14.79 -12.22
CA GLU A 243 -3.13 -14.56 -11.89
C GLU A 243 -3.43 -14.97 -10.44
N ALA A 244 -4.05 -14.06 -9.70
CA ALA A 244 -4.41 -14.21 -8.30
C ALA A 244 -5.93 -14.11 -8.10
N CYS A 245 -6.42 -14.46 -6.91
CA CYS A 245 -7.81 -14.27 -6.54
C CYS A 245 -7.93 -13.73 -5.11
N TYR A 246 -8.45 -12.51 -4.99
CA TYR A 246 -8.74 -11.86 -3.72
C TYR A 246 -9.96 -10.96 -3.81
N ILE A 247 -10.66 -10.81 -2.69
CA ILE A 247 -11.90 -10.05 -2.57
C ILE A 247 -11.83 -9.20 -1.31
N MET A 248 -12.20 -7.93 -1.39
CA MET A 248 -12.35 -7.07 -0.22
C MET A 248 -13.35 -5.94 -0.45
N THR A 249 -14.23 -5.70 0.51
CA THR A 249 -15.25 -4.64 0.41
C THR A 249 -14.74 -3.37 1.08
N ARG A 250 -14.56 -2.28 0.32
CA ARG A 250 -14.09 -0.99 0.86
C ARG A 250 -15.14 -0.39 1.81
N ALA A 251 -14.67 0.24 2.89
CA ALA A 251 -15.50 0.94 3.85
C ALA A 251 -16.38 2.04 3.20
N ALA A 252 -17.47 2.41 3.89
CA ALA A 252 -18.34 3.53 3.54
C ALA A 252 -18.87 3.48 2.08
N GLY A 253 -19.32 2.30 1.65
CA GLY A 253 -19.90 2.12 0.31
C GLY A 253 -18.91 2.29 -0.85
N GLY A 254 -17.61 2.08 -0.60
CA GLY A 254 -16.56 2.28 -1.60
C GLY A 254 -16.53 1.24 -2.74
N GLY A 255 -17.40 0.23 -2.68
CA GLY A 255 -17.46 -0.91 -3.58
C GLY A 255 -16.51 -2.05 -3.18
N THR A 256 -16.76 -3.21 -3.77
CA THR A 256 -15.93 -4.41 -3.57
C THR A 256 -14.88 -4.51 -4.67
N ILE A 257 -13.64 -4.73 -4.25
CA ILE A 257 -12.52 -4.99 -5.14
C ILE A 257 -12.43 -6.49 -5.36
N LEU A 258 -12.53 -6.89 -6.63
CA LEU A 258 -12.21 -8.22 -7.11
C LEU A 258 -10.84 -8.14 -7.78
N GLY A 259 -9.89 -8.92 -7.30
CA GLY A 259 -8.59 -9.07 -7.94
C GLY A 259 -8.23 -10.54 -8.11
N GLY A 260 -7.17 -10.85 -8.82
CA GLY A 260 -6.38 -9.88 -9.57
C GLY A 260 -5.26 -10.53 -10.37
N SER A 261 -4.19 -9.76 -10.55
CA SER A 261 -2.97 -10.20 -11.22
C SER A 261 -1.72 -9.68 -10.52
N TYR A 262 -0.60 -10.35 -10.79
CA TYR A 262 0.74 -9.96 -10.40
C TYR A 262 1.70 -10.25 -11.57
N GLN A 263 1.77 -9.32 -12.53
CA GLN A 263 2.59 -9.50 -13.74
C GLN A 263 3.86 -8.64 -13.62
N LEU A 264 4.96 -9.25 -13.21
CA LEU A 264 6.21 -8.57 -12.89
C LEU A 264 6.86 -8.01 -14.18
N GLY A 265 7.35 -6.78 -14.13
CA GLY A 265 7.95 -6.08 -15.27
C GLY A 265 6.96 -5.56 -16.31
N ASN A 266 5.67 -5.91 -16.22
CA ASN A 266 4.65 -5.43 -17.14
C ASN A 266 4.24 -3.98 -16.81
N TRP A 267 4.36 -3.09 -17.80
CA TRP A 267 4.01 -1.66 -17.68
C TRP A 267 2.67 -1.30 -18.32
N ASP A 268 1.95 -2.26 -18.89
CA ASP A 268 0.71 -1.98 -19.60
C ASP A 268 -0.34 -1.36 -18.66
N SER A 269 -0.89 -0.24 -19.10
CA SER A 269 -1.90 0.54 -18.39
C SER A 269 -3.32 0.13 -18.75
N GLN A 270 -3.50 -0.57 -19.88
CA GLN A 270 -4.81 -0.86 -20.42
C GLN A 270 -5.41 -2.09 -19.75
N VAL A 271 -6.73 -2.08 -19.57
CA VAL A 271 -7.47 -3.24 -19.08
C VAL A 271 -7.45 -4.32 -20.16
N ASP A 272 -7.13 -5.55 -19.76
CA ASP A 272 -7.35 -6.75 -20.57
C ASP A 272 -8.76 -7.30 -20.26
N PRO A 273 -9.71 -7.24 -21.21
CA PRO A 273 -11.07 -7.75 -21.00
C PRO A 273 -11.12 -9.24 -20.65
N ASN A 274 -10.21 -10.06 -21.19
CA ASN A 274 -10.21 -11.49 -20.93
C ASN A 274 -9.81 -11.78 -19.47
N MET A 275 -8.78 -11.10 -18.98
CA MET A 275 -8.38 -11.17 -17.57
C MET A 275 -9.47 -10.62 -16.64
N ALA A 276 -10.20 -9.57 -17.04
CA ALA A 276 -11.34 -9.08 -16.25
C ALA A 276 -12.42 -10.16 -16.07
N VAL A 277 -12.76 -10.88 -17.15
CA VAL A 277 -13.70 -12.02 -17.09
C VAL A 277 -13.17 -13.13 -16.18
N ARG A 278 -11.89 -13.48 -16.27
CA ARG A 278 -11.29 -14.51 -15.40
C ARG A 278 -11.27 -14.10 -13.93
N ILE A 279 -10.92 -12.84 -13.61
CA ILE A 279 -11.01 -12.28 -12.25
C ILE A 279 -12.43 -12.44 -11.69
N MET A 280 -13.45 -12.05 -12.46
CA MET A 280 -14.85 -12.15 -12.03
C MET A 280 -15.27 -13.60 -11.79
N LYS A 281 -14.89 -14.53 -12.69
CA LYS A 281 -15.19 -15.96 -12.54
C LYS A 281 -14.57 -16.54 -11.28
N ARG A 282 -13.28 -16.29 -11.02
CA ARG A 282 -12.60 -16.74 -9.81
C ARG A 282 -13.24 -16.17 -8.55
N ALA A 283 -13.59 -14.88 -8.57
CA ALA A 283 -14.22 -14.23 -7.42
C ALA A 283 -15.59 -14.83 -7.09
N VAL A 284 -16.44 -15.07 -8.08
CA VAL A 284 -17.77 -15.71 -7.89
C VAL A 284 -17.61 -17.16 -7.41
N GLN A 285 -16.61 -17.89 -7.93
CA GLN A 285 -16.33 -19.25 -7.47
C GLN A 285 -15.85 -19.27 -6.01
N LEU A 286 -14.97 -18.34 -5.61
CA LEU A 286 -14.45 -18.24 -4.25
C LEU A 286 -15.53 -17.73 -3.26
N CYS A 287 -16.39 -16.81 -3.72
CA CYS A 287 -17.46 -16.21 -2.93
C CYS A 287 -18.79 -16.23 -3.70
N PRO A 288 -19.52 -17.36 -3.72
CA PRO A 288 -20.79 -17.46 -4.43
C PRO A 288 -21.86 -16.48 -3.92
N THR A 289 -21.74 -16.00 -2.69
CA THR A 289 -22.65 -15.00 -2.11
C THR A 289 -22.59 -13.65 -2.80
N LEU A 290 -21.50 -13.32 -3.54
CA LEU A 290 -21.40 -12.09 -4.33
C LEU A 290 -22.59 -11.92 -5.30
N THR A 291 -23.07 -13.02 -5.87
CA THR A 291 -24.12 -13.05 -6.90
C THR A 291 -25.37 -13.80 -6.45
N GLY A 292 -25.44 -14.20 -5.18
CA GLY A 292 -26.50 -15.09 -4.69
C GLY A 292 -26.47 -16.48 -5.32
N GLY A 293 -25.29 -17.00 -5.62
CA GLY A 293 -25.07 -18.31 -6.23
C GLY A 293 -25.24 -18.36 -7.76
N LYS A 294 -25.32 -17.20 -8.41
CA LYS A 294 -25.46 -17.08 -9.88
C LYS A 294 -24.12 -16.75 -10.55
N ASP A 295 -24.11 -16.69 -11.88
CA ASP A 295 -22.89 -16.44 -12.65
C ASP A 295 -22.51 -14.94 -12.71
N ILE A 296 -21.40 -14.64 -13.41
CA ILE A 296 -20.72 -13.34 -13.41
C ILE A 296 -21.56 -12.18 -13.94
N GLU A 297 -22.60 -12.43 -14.74
CA GLU A 297 -23.53 -11.42 -15.25
C GLU A 297 -24.38 -10.77 -14.15
N HIS A 298 -24.40 -11.36 -12.96
CA HIS A 298 -25.04 -10.79 -11.76
C HIS A 298 -24.09 -9.94 -10.92
N LEU A 299 -22.84 -9.76 -11.35
CA LEU A 299 -21.96 -8.73 -10.80
C LEU A 299 -22.34 -7.38 -11.39
N ASP A 300 -22.70 -6.45 -10.52
CA ASP A 300 -22.97 -5.06 -10.87
C ASP A 300 -21.64 -4.28 -10.90
N VAL A 301 -20.99 -4.31 -12.06
CA VAL A 301 -19.66 -3.71 -12.27
C VAL A 301 -19.73 -2.18 -12.22
N VAL A 302 -18.89 -1.59 -11.39
CA VAL A 302 -18.66 -0.13 -11.30
C VAL A 302 -17.61 0.30 -12.31
N ARG A 303 -16.44 -0.35 -12.31
CA ARG A 303 -15.34 -0.08 -13.25
C ARG A 303 -14.29 -1.19 -13.25
N HIS A 304 -13.45 -1.17 -14.27
CA HIS A 304 -12.18 -1.91 -14.31
C HIS A 304 -11.02 -0.96 -13.96
N GLY A 305 -9.90 -1.50 -13.46
CA GLY A 305 -8.73 -0.69 -13.13
C GLY A 305 -7.43 -1.47 -13.23
N VAL A 306 -6.35 -0.75 -13.54
CA VAL A 306 -4.99 -1.30 -13.61
C VAL A 306 -4.06 -0.37 -12.85
N GLY A 307 -3.31 -0.94 -11.91
CA GLY A 307 -2.25 -0.24 -11.17
C GLY A 307 -0.93 -0.99 -11.27
N LEU A 308 0.17 -0.25 -11.16
CA LEU A 308 1.52 -0.83 -11.14
C LEU A 308 2.06 -0.77 -9.71
N ARG A 309 2.22 -1.94 -9.08
CA ARG A 309 2.87 -2.03 -7.76
C ARG A 309 4.34 -1.63 -7.90
N PRO A 310 4.88 -0.70 -7.10
CA PRO A 310 6.29 -0.29 -7.15
C PRO A 310 7.18 -1.32 -6.43
N VAL A 311 7.37 -2.49 -7.04
CA VAL A 311 8.19 -3.57 -6.48
C VAL A 311 9.66 -3.17 -6.55
N ARG A 312 10.43 -3.51 -5.52
CA ARG A 312 11.87 -3.28 -5.49
C ARG A 312 12.61 -4.55 -5.09
N GLN A 313 13.63 -4.94 -5.86
CA GLN A 313 14.52 -6.02 -5.44
C GLN A 313 15.24 -5.60 -4.15
N GLY A 314 15.19 -6.46 -3.12
CA GLY A 314 15.69 -6.13 -1.79
C GLY A 314 14.69 -5.39 -0.89
N GLY A 315 13.43 -5.24 -1.31
CA GLY A 315 12.35 -4.69 -0.49
C GLY A 315 12.32 -3.16 -0.42
N THR A 316 11.45 -2.61 0.43
CA THR A 316 11.28 -1.17 0.61
C THR A 316 12.60 -0.51 1.03
N ARG A 317 13.00 0.55 0.32
CA ARG A 317 14.20 1.35 0.63
C ARG A 317 13.82 2.44 1.62
N ILE A 318 14.32 2.32 2.86
CA ILE A 318 14.19 3.33 3.92
C ILE A 318 15.57 3.64 4.48
N GLU A 319 16.19 4.69 3.96
CA GLU A 319 17.55 5.10 4.29
C GLU A 319 17.77 6.59 3.98
N LYS A 320 18.84 7.16 4.53
CA LYS A 320 19.26 8.54 4.25
C LYS A 320 20.55 8.57 3.44
N GLU A 321 20.64 9.49 2.50
CA GLU A 321 21.76 9.68 1.59
C GLU A 321 22.04 11.17 1.39
N ARG A 322 23.29 11.52 1.03
CA ARG A 322 23.62 12.87 0.55
C ARG A 322 23.77 12.86 -0.97
N ILE A 323 22.88 13.59 -1.64
CA ILE A 323 22.90 13.73 -3.10
C ILE A 323 23.18 15.20 -3.43
N ASN A 324 24.30 15.50 -4.08
CA ASN A 324 24.75 16.86 -4.37
C ASN A 324 24.76 17.78 -3.12
N GLY A 325 25.16 17.23 -1.97
CA GLY A 325 25.20 17.94 -0.68
C GLY A 325 23.85 18.13 0.03
N LEU A 326 22.73 17.71 -0.59
CA LEU A 326 21.39 17.71 -0.01
C LEU A 326 21.13 16.41 0.73
N TRP A 327 20.58 16.49 1.94
CA TRP A 327 20.05 15.31 2.62
C TRP A 327 18.76 14.82 1.95
N VAL A 328 18.74 13.54 1.61
CA VAL A 328 17.57 12.85 1.07
C VAL A 328 17.27 11.64 1.95
N VAL A 329 16.01 11.47 2.34
CA VAL A 329 15.51 10.25 2.99
C VAL A 329 14.61 9.52 2.00
N HIS A 330 14.93 8.28 1.69
CA HIS A 330 14.13 7.44 0.80
C HIS A 330 13.03 6.72 1.57
N ASN A 331 11.84 6.63 0.98
CA ASN A 331 10.73 5.79 1.44
C ASN A 331 9.91 5.34 0.22
N TYR A 332 10.41 4.36 -0.52
CA TYR A 332 9.78 3.82 -1.74
C TYR A 332 10.07 2.33 -1.93
N GLY A 333 9.41 1.70 -2.90
CA GLY A 333 9.66 0.29 -3.25
C GLY A 333 8.83 -0.72 -2.46
N ALA A 334 7.69 -0.31 -1.89
CA ALA A 334 6.86 -1.17 -1.03
C ALA A 334 6.05 -2.24 -1.79
N GLY A 335 6.13 -2.32 -3.12
CA GLY A 335 5.41 -3.31 -3.91
C GLY A 335 3.91 -3.31 -3.61
N GLY A 336 3.37 -4.48 -3.28
CA GLY A 336 1.96 -4.66 -2.91
C GLY A 336 1.61 -4.25 -1.46
N ALA A 337 2.61 -4.00 -0.61
CA ALA A 337 2.43 -3.79 0.84
C ALA A 337 2.38 -2.30 1.25
N GLY A 338 2.24 -1.37 0.31
CA GLY A 338 2.38 0.07 0.60
C GLY A 338 1.42 0.62 1.67
N TYR A 339 0.20 0.06 1.78
CA TYR A 339 -0.77 0.47 2.81
C TYR A 339 -0.56 -0.26 4.13
N GLN A 340 -0.37 -1.58 4.12
CA GLN A 340 -0.18 -2.36 5.34
C GLN A 340 1.15 -2.05 6.07
N SER A 341 2.11 -1.42 5.38
CA SER A 341 3.39 -1.00 5.96
C SER A 341 3.50 0.52 6.16
N SER A 342 2.45 1.29 5.81
CA SER A 342 2.58 2.74 5.61
C SER A 342 3.06 3.49 6.85
N TYR A 343 2.49 3.19 8.02
CA TYR A 343 2.82 3.89 9.26
C TYR A 343 4.19 3.46 9.80
N GLY A 344 4.50 2.17 9.76
CA GLY A 344 5.81 1.65 10.16
C GLY A 344 6.95 2.18 9.30
N CYS A 345 6.77 2.19 7.97
CA CYS A 345 7.74 2.78 7.05
C CYS A 345 7.88 4.29 7.27
N ALA A 346 6.76 5.01 7.45
CA ALA A 346 6.78 6.44 7.70
C ALA A 346 7.47 6.79 9.03
N GLN A 347 7.26 5.99 10.08
CA GLN A 347 7.91 6.17 11.38
C GLN A 347 9.43 6.01 11.25
N ALA A 348 9.89 4.98 10.53
CA ALA A 348 11.32 4.79 10.25
C ALA A 348 11.91 5.95 9.44
N ALA A 349 11.18 6.45 8.43
CA ALA A 349 11.60 7.62 7.66
C ALA A 349 11.69 8.89 8.53
N VAL A 350 10.74 9.13 9.44
CA VAL A 350 10.75 10.26 10.38
C VAL A 350 12.00 10.21 11.26
N THR A 351 12.33 9.05 11.83
CA THR A 351 13.57 8.87 12.62
C THR A 351 14.81 9.27 11.81
N LEU A 352 14.89 8.86 10.53
CA LEU A 352 16.02 9.22 9.67
C LEU A 352 16.08 10.72 9.32
N VAL A 353 14.93 11.38 9.17
CA VAL A 353 14.84 12.84 8.99
C VAL A 353 15.40 13.56 10.20
N ASP A 354 15.01 13.11 11.39
CA ASP A 354 15.47 13.67 12.66
C ASP A 354 17.00 13.52 12.79
N GLU A 355 17.51 12.30 12.61
CA GLU A 355 18.94 12.04 12.68
C GLU A 355 19.76 12.87 11.66
N ALA A 356 19.24 13.08 10.45
CA ALA A 356 19.91 13.84 9.39
C ALA A 356 19.99 15.35 9.69
N LEU A 357 18.98 15.88 10.40
CA LEU A 357 18.86 17.31 10.72
C LEU A 357 19.42 17.67 12.10
N GLU A 358 19.51 16.72 13.03
CA GLU A 358 20.10 16.91 14.36
C GLU A 358 21.65 16.89 14.37
N THR A 359 22.30 16.29 13.35
CA THR A 359 23.76 16.15 13.30
C THR A 359 24.56 17.48 13.18
N ARG A 360 23.91 18.64 13.23
CA ARG A 360 24.57 19.97 13.23
C ARG A 360 24.91 20.50 14.63
N ALA A 361 24.61 19.78 15.71
CA ALA A 361 24.92 20.20 17.08
C ALA A 361 26.20 19.57 17.65
N LYS A 362 27.29 19.51 16.88
CA LYS A 362 28.63 19.33 17.46
C LYS A 362 29.36 20.67 17.36
N LEU A 363 29.39 21.36 18.51
CA LEU A 363 30.17 22.56 18.79
C LEU A 363 31.65 22.36 18.47
#